data_AF-A0A2A6HTV0-F1
#
_entry.id   AF-A0A2A6HTV0-F1
#
_cell.length_a   1.000
_cell.length_b   1.000
_cell.length_c   1.000
_cell.angle_alpha   90.00
_cell.angle_beta   90.00
_cell.angle_gamma   90.00
#
_symmetry.space_group_name_H-M   'P 1'
#
loop_
_entity.id
_entity.type
_entity.pdbx_description
1 polymer ?
#
loop_
_entity_poly.entity_id
_entity_poly.type
_entity_poly.pdbx_seq_one_letter_code
_entity_poly.pdbx_strand_id
1 'polypeptide(L)' 'MIQQSRTSEQYPLRLPSDLRAQIKTSAQRNGRSMNSEIVFQLSRIFDENPETKKAEARA' A
#
# COMPACT_ATOMS: atom_id res chain seq x y z
N MET A 1 2.68 12.42 -1.14
CA MET A 1 1.43 11.74 -0.72
C MET A 1 1.05 10.78 -1.84
N ILE A 2 0.94 9.48 -1.57
CA ILE A 2 0.51 8.51 -2.59
C ILE A 2 -0.99 8.75 -2.85
N GLN A 3 -1.32 9.29 -4.03
CA GLN A 3 -2.68 9.68 -4.39
C GLN A 3 -3.32 8.58 -5.24
N GLN A 4 -4.29 7.87 -4.67
CA GLN A 4 -5.08 6.88 -5.40
C GLN A 4 -6.19 7.59 -6.17
N SER A 5 -6.10 7.58 -7.50
CA SER A 5 -7.16 8.01 -8.40
C SER A 5 -7.98 6.80 -8.87
N ARG A 6 -9.24 7.00 -9.26
CA ARG A 6 -10.07 5.92 -9.86
C ARG A 6 -9.46 5.32 -11.13
N THR A 7 -8.49 6.00 -11.73
CA THR A 7 -7.75 5.59 -12.94
C THR A 7 -6.41 4.91 -12.61
N SER A 8 -6.11 4.65 -11.34
CA SER A 8 -4.86 3.98 -10.96
C SER A 8 -4.84 2.55 -11.49
N GLU A 9 -3.65 2.08 -11.89
CA GLU A 9 -3.45 0.70 -12.30
C GLU A 9 -3.80 -0.27 -11.15
N GLN A 10 -4.53 -1.33 -11.47
CA GLN A 10 -4.93 -2.34 -10.49
C GLN A 10 -4.06 -3.57 -10.61
N TYR A 11 -3.40 -3.94 -9.52
CA TYR A 11 -2.56 -5.13 -9.47
C TYR A 11 -3.23 -6.24 -8.64
N PRO A 12 -3.67 -7.36 -9.26
CA PRO A 12 -4.31 -8.45 -8.53
C PRO A 12 -3.26 -9.26 -7.75
N LEU A 13 -3.33 -9.19 -6.41
CA LEU A 13 -2.43 -9.93 -5.50
C LEU A 13 -3.05 -11.25 -5.04
N ARG A 14 -2.26 -12.33 -5.06
CA ARG A 14 -2.60 -13.59 -4.37
C ARG A 14 -2.06 -13.54 -2.95
N LEU A 15 -2.91 -13.14 -2.02
CA LEU A 15 -2.57 -13.12 -0.60
C LEU A 15 -2.94 -14.45 0.07
N PRO A 16 -2.10 -14.99 0.96
CA PRO A 16 -2.51 -16.05 1.89
C PRO A 16 -3.75 -15.62 2.67
N SER A 17 -4.63 -16.57 2.98
CA SER A 17 -5.90 -16.32 3.70
C SER A 17 -5.69 -15.56 5.01
N ASP A 18 -4.65 -15.94 5.75
CA ASP A 18 -4.35 -15.39 7.06
C ASP A 18 -3.89 -13.94 6.97
N LEU A 19 -3.06 -13.63 5.97
CA LEU A 19 -2.57 -12.27 5.74
C LEU A 19 -3.71 -11.34 5.32
N ARG A 20 -4.60 -11.81 4.44
CA ARG A 20 -5.78 -11.03 4.02
C ARG A 20 -6.69 -10.72 5.21
N ALA A 21 -6.92 -11.68 6.10
CA ALA A 21 -7.72 -11.47 7.30
C ALA A 21 -7.09 -10.42 8.22
N GLN A 22 -5.77 -10.49 8.44
CA GLN A 22 -5.04 -9.51 9.25
C GLN A 22 -5.14 -8.08 8.68
N ILE A 23 -4.97 -7.91 7.36
CA ILE A 23 -5.12 -6.62 6.69
C ILE A 23 -6.54 -6.08 6.88
N LYS A 24 -7.57 -6.93 6.74
CA LYS A 24 -8.96 -6.53 6.93
C LYS A 24 -9.21 -6.03 8.36
N THR A 25 -8.72 -6.74 9.37
CA THR A 25 -8.84 -6.34 10.78
C THR A 25 -8.12 -5.02 11.06
N SER A 26 -6.90 -4.84 10.51
CA SER A 26 -6.15 -3.59 10.65
C SER A 26 -6.89 -2.41 10.00
N ALA A 27 -7.39 -2.60 8.77
CA ALA A 27 -8.14 -1.59 8.04
C ALA A 27 -9.41 -1.16 8.79
N GLN A 28 -10.17 -2.13 9.33
CA GLN A 28 -11.37 -1.84 10.14
C GLN A 28 -11.03 -1.06 11.41
N ARG A 29 -9.98 -1.45 12.13
CA ARG A 29 -9.52 -0.74 13.33
C ARG A 29 -9.11 0.70 13.04
N ASN A 30 -8.52 0.93 11.86
CA ASN A 30 -8.01 2.23 11.46
C ASN A 30 -9.05 3.09 10.68
N GLY A 31 -10.28 2.60 10.49
CA GLY A 31 -11.32 3.30 9.73
C GLY A 31 -10.98 3.48 8.25
N ARG A 32 -10.19 2.58 7.66
CA ARG A 32 -9.71 2.66 6.28
C ARG A 32 -10.26 1.52 5.42
N SER A 33 -10.29 1.72 4.11
CA SER A 33 -10.48 0.60 3.18
C SER A 33 -9.26 -0.34 3.24
N MET A 34 -9.43 -1.61 2.88
CA MET A 34 -8.29 -2.54 2.79
C MET A 34 -7.19 -2.00 1.85
N ASN A 35 -7.58 -1.41 0.72
CA ASN A 35 -6.61 -0.86 -0.23
C ASN A 35 -5.84 0.33 0.37
N SER A 36 -6.53 1.22 1.07
CA SER A 36 -5.92 2.36 1.76
C SER A 36 -4.96 1.90 2.85
N GLU A 37 -5.29 0.84 3.58
CA GLU A 37 -4.42 0.27 4.60
C GLU A 37 -3.17 -0.38 4.00
N ILE A 38 -3.31 -1.15 2.91
CA ILE A 38 -2.17 -1.74 2.19
C ILE A 38 -1.22 -0.65 1.71
N VAL A 39 -1.74 0.38 1.03
CA VAL A 39 -0.92 1.49 0.53
C VAL A 39 -0.25 2.25 1.66
N PHE A 40 -0.94 2.50 2.79
CA PHE A 40 -0.35 3.16 3.95
C PHE A 40 0.84 2.36 4.51
N GLN A 41 0.67 1.05 4.70
CA GLN A 41 1.73 0.21 5.26
C GLN A 41 2.92 0.10 4.30
N LEU A 42 2.66 -0.08 3.01
CA LEU A 42 3.71 -0.10 1.99
C LEU A 42 4.45 1.25 1.91
N SER A 43 3.72 2.38 1.84
CA SER A 43 4.32 3.72 1.84
C SER A 43 5.22 3.91 3.04
N ARG A 44 4.75 3.52 4.24
CA ARG A 44 5.55 3.62 5.46
C ARG A 44 6.86 2.83 5.37
N ILE A 45 6.80 1.58 4.90
CA ILE A 45 7.99 0.72 4.77
C ILE A 45 8.99 1.32 3.77
N PHE A 46 8.52 1.85 2.64
CA PHE A 46 9.39 2.39 1.59
C PHE A 46 9.84 3.84 1.85
N ASP A 47 9.06 4.64 2.55
CA ASP A 47 9.44 6.01 2.95
C ASP A 47 10.45 6.00 4.11
N GLU A 48 10.43 4.97 4.97
CA GLU A 48 11.47 4.73 5.99
C GLU A 48 12.80 4.25 5.37
N ASN A 49 12.86 4.03 4.05
CA ASN A 49 14.09 3.66 3.33
C ASN A 49 14.51 4.75 2.31
N PRO A 50 15.46 5.64 2.65
CA PRO A 50 15.84 6.79 1.81
C PRO A 50 16.49 6.40 0.46
N GLU A 51 16.83 5.14 0.24
CA GLU A 51 17.50 4.64 -0.96
C GLU A 51 16.62 4.69 -2.22
N THR A 52 15.28 4.73 -2.08
CA THR A 52 14.36 4.58 -3.22
C THR A 52 14.05 5.88 -3.98
N LYS A 53 14.45 7.06 -3.47
CA LYS A 53 14.13 8.36 -4.12
C LYS A 53 15.01 8.72 -5.32
N LYS A 54 16.04 7.93 -5.67
CA LYS A 54 16.98 8.26 -6.77
C LYS A 54 16.70 7.55 -8.11
N ALA A 55 15.82 6.56 -8.17
CA ALA A 55 15.64 5.76 -9.39
C ALA A 55 14.66 6.36 -10.42
N GLU A 56 13.70 7.18 -9.99
CA GLU A 56 12.62 7.65 -10.90
C GLU A 56 12.82 9.07 -11.48
N ALA A 57 13.98 9.70 -11.27
CA ALA A 57 14.29 11.02 -11.86
C ALA A 57 15.09 10.96 -13.18
N ARG A 58 15.24 9.78 -13.80
CA ARG A 58 15.90 9.63 -15.11
C ARG A 58 15.21 8.54 -15.95
N ALA A 59 14.16 8.91 -16.66
CA ALA A 59 13.71 8.26 -17.88
C ALA A 59 13.13 9.33 -18.82
#